data_AF-A0A6V8P3S0-F1
#
_entry.id   AF-A0A6V8P3S0-F1
#
_cell.length_a   1.000
_cell.length_b   1.000
_cell.length_c   1.000
_cell.angle_alpha   90.00
_cell.angle_beta   90.00
_cell.angle_gamma   90.00
#
_symmetry.space_group_name_H-M   'P 1'
#
loop_
_entity.id
_entity.type
_entity.pdbx_description
1 polymer ?
#
loop_
_entity_poly.entity_id
_entity_poly.type
_entity_poly.pdbx_seq_one_letter_code
_entity_poly.pdbx_strand_id
1 'polypeptide(L)'
;MSVFSSPRWLFIEKIFVLRFVALTIVLLGFILLTPLPFMNTLPAFAVLLLGTGLLNRDGFLLLLGLLISFGLFSFIYFGLSAIFTTQSFFRGASEI
;
A
#
# COMPACT_ATOMS: atom_id res chain seq x y z
N MET A 1 -29.50 5.85 -28.27
CA MET A 1 -29.75 6.30 -26.88
C MET A 1 -28.46 6.10 -26.09
N SER A 2 -27.67 7.17 -25.91
CA SER A 2 -26.43 7.18 -25.15
C SER A 2 -26.73 7.09 -23.67
N VAL A 3 -26.99 5.87 -23.21
CA VAL A 3 -27.25 5.57 -21.81
C VAL A 3 -25.94 5.76 -21.05
N PHE A 4 -25.85 6.88 -20.34
CA PHE A 4 -25.19 6.92 -19.03
C PHE A 4 -23.72 6.50 -19.00
N SER A 5 -22.91 7.02 -19.94
CA SER A 5 -21.48 7.20 -19.69
C SER A 5 -21.26 8.36 -18.70
N SER A 6 -21.87 8.30 -17.52
CA SER A 6 -21.42 9.12 -16.40
C SER A 6 -20.13 8.47 -15.93
N PRO A 7 -18.95 9.10 -16.10
CA PRO A 7 -17.68 8.55 -15.64
C PRO A 7 -17.80 8.36 -14.13
N ARG A 8 -17.99 7.11 -13.69
CA ARG A 8 -18.51 6.81 -12.35
C ARG A 8 -17.52 7.13 -11.22
N TRP A 9 -16.31 7.59 -11.53
CA TRP A 9 -15.54 8.53 -10.70
C TRP A 9 -14.48 9.28 -11.51
N LEU A 10 -14.73 10.58 -11.73
CA LEU A 10 -13.80 11.57 -12.30
C LEU A 10 -12.45 11.71 -11.56
N PHE A 11 -12.26 11.03 -10.43
CA PHE A 11 -10.99 11.04 -9.67
C PHE A 11 -9.92 10.14 -10.28
N ILE A 12 -10.29 9.03 -10.95
CA ILE A 12 -9.31 8.12 -11.59
C ILE A 12 -8.63 8.76 -12.80
N GLU A 13 -9.32 9.63 -13.53
CA GLU A 13 -8.78 10.28 -14.74
C GLU A 13 -7.72 11.34 -14.44
N LYS A 14 -7.56 11.73 -13.16
CA LYS A 14 -6.47 12.61 -12.76
C LYS A 14 -5.16 11.84 -12.82
N ILE A 15 -4.27 12.29 -13.72
CA ILE A 15 -2.91 11.75 -13.89
C ILE A 15 -2.17 11.58 -12.54
N PHE A 16 -2.48 12.44 -11.57
CA PHE A 16 -1.91 12.41 -10.23
C PHE A 16 -2.33 11.18 -9.42
N VAL A 17 -3.63 10.83 -9.43
CA VAL A 17 -4.16 9.67 -8.70
C VAL A 17 -3.59 8.38 -9.30
N LEU A 18 -3.54 8.30 -10.63
CA LEU A 18 -2.97 7.15 -11.33
C LEU A 18 -1.48 6.96 -10.97
N ARG A 19 -0.69 8.04 -10.96
CA ARG A 19 0.73 7.99 -10.56
C ARG A 19 0.90 7.57 -9.10
N PHE A 20 0.07 8.09 -8.21
CA PHE A 20 0.13 7.75 -6.78
C PHE A 20 -0.19 6.26 -6.54
N VAL A 21 -1.24 5.75 -7.18
CA VAL A 21 -1.59 4.31 -7.11
C VAL A 21 -0.48 3.45 -7.71
N ALA A 22 0.05 3.83 -8.88
CA ALA A 22 1.16 3.09 -9.50
C ALA A 22 2.41 3.05 -8.60
N LEU A 23 2.77 4.17 -7.98
CA LEU A 23 3.88 4.23 -7.03
C LEU A 23 3.63 3.33 -5.81
N THR A 24 2.39 3.33 -5.29
CA THR A 24 1.99 2.44 -4.20
C THR A 24 2.14 0.96 -4.59
N ILE A 25 1.69 0.57 -5.79
CA ILE A 25 1.85 -0.79 -6.32
C ILE A 25 3.33 -1.17 -6.44
N VAL A 26 4.18 -0.26 -6.91
CA VAL A 26 5.64 -0.50 -7.00
C VAL A 26 6.24 -0.74 -5.62
N LEU A 27 5.90 0.08 -4.62
CA LEU A 27 6.36 -0.11 -3.24
C LEU A 27 5.91 -1.46 -2.65
N LEU A 28 4.64 -1.83 -2.86
CA LEU A 28 4.13 -3.13 -2.46
C LEU A 28 4.84 -4.28 -3.19
N GLY A 29 5.21 -4.09 -4.46
CA GLY A 29 6.02 -5.03 -5.23
C GLY A 29 7.39 -5.26 -4.60
N PHE A 30 8.06 -4.22 -4.12
CA PHE A 30 9.31 -4.37 -3.35
C PHE A 30 9.11 -5.15 -2.05
N ILE A 31 7.99 -4.91 -1.34
CA ILE A 31 7.66 -5.68 -0.14
C ILE A 31 7.46 -7.16 -0.50
N LEU A 32 6.76 -7.47 -1.60
CA LEU A 32 6.52 -8.83 -2.08
C LEU A 32 7.79 -9.58 -2.48
N LEU A 33 8.81 -8.87 -2.98
CA LEU A 33 10.12 -9.46 -3.29
C LEU A 33 10.89 -9.87 -2.03
N THR A 34 10.45 -9.43 -0.86
CA THR A 34 11.07 -9.86 0.39
C THR A 34 10.76 -11.34 0.62
N PRO A 35 11.76 -12.19 0.89
CA PRO A 35 11.59 -13.64 1.04
C PRO A 35 10.94 -14.04 2.38
N LEU A 36 10.18 -13.16 3.03
CA LEU A 36 9.53 -13.44 4.31
C LEU A 36 8.29 -14.34 4.07
N PRO A 37 8.29 -15.58 4.59
CA PRO A 37 7.11 -16.43 4.50
C PRO A 37 5.94 -15.78 5.26
N PHE A 38 4.72 -15.95 4.75
CA PHE A 38 3.44 -15.43 5.29
C PHE A 38 3.21 -13.92 5.21
N MET A 39 4.23 -13.07 5.11
CA MET A 39 4.03 -11.61 5.08
C MET A 39 3.60 -11.06 3.71
N ASN A 40 3.67 -11.88 2.66
CA ASN A 40 3.38 -11.47 1.29
C ASN A 40 1.88 -11.45 0.95
N THR A 41 1.03 -12.08 1.75
CA THR A 41 -0.42 -12.21 1.45
C THR A 41 -1.14 -10.86 1.54
N LEU A 42 -0.85 -10.05 2.56
CA LEU A 42 -1.44 -8.72 2.73
C LEU A 42 -1.06 -7.76 1.59
N PRO A 43 0.23 -7.57 1.25
CA PRO A 43 0.61 -6.73 0.11
C PRO A 43 0.09 -7.28 -1.22
N ALA A 44 0.06 -8.60 -1.42
CA ALA A 44 -0.54 -9.19 -2.64
C ALA A 44 -2.02 -8.86 -2.77
N PHE A 45 -2.78 -8.92 -1.66
CA PHE A 45 -4.19 -8.59 -1.64
C PHE A 45 -4.43 -7.09 -1.91
N ALA A 46 -3.58 -6.22 -1.35
CA ALA A 46 -3.62 -4.79 -1.65
C ALA A 46 -3.35 -4.52 -3.14
N VAL A 47 -2.32 -5.13 -3.73
CA VAL A 47 -2.02 -5.03 -5.17
C VAL A 47 -3.17 -5.56 -6.02
N LEU A 48 -3.80 -6.67 -5.63
CA LEU A 48 -4.95 -7.23 -6.33
C LEU A 48 -6.13 -6.27 -6.35
N LEU A 49 -6.48 -5.66 -5.21
CA LEU A 49 -7.57 -4.68 -5.13
C LEU A 49 -7.27 -3.39 -5.90
N LEU A 50 -6.03 -2.90 -5.82
CA LEU A 50 -5.59 -1.73 -6.58
C LEU A 50 -5.62 -2.00 -8.09
N GLY A 51 -5.11 -3.15 -8.53
CA GLY A 51 -5.09 -3.54 -9.95
C GLY A 51 -6.49 -3.74 -10.52
N THR A 52 -7.37 -4.43 -9.78
CA THR A 52 -8.77 -4.63 -10.18
C THR A 52 -9.56 -3.33 -10.18
N GLY A 53 -9.33 -2.44 -9.21
CA GLY A 53 -9.92 -1.10 -9.18
C GLY A 53 -9.46 -0.22 -10.35
N LEU A 54 -8.18 -0.29 -10.74
CA LEU A 54 -7.69 0.40 -11.95
C LEU A 54 -8.34 -0.16 -13.22
N LEU A 55 -8.42 -1.49 -13.35
CA LEU A 55 -8.96 -2.17 -14.53
C LEU A 55 -10.44 -1.84 -14.74
N ASN A 56 -11.23 -1.90 -13.66
CA ASN A 56 -12.67 -1.64 -13.71
C ASN A 56 -13.02 -0.15 -13.62
N ARG A 57 -12.01 0.74 -13.49
CA ARG A 57 -12.20 2.15 -13.13
C ARG A 57 -13.12 2.32 -11.93
N ASP A 58 -13.04 1.37 -11.00
CA ASP A 58 -13.81 1.34 -9.77
C ASP A 58 -12.93 1.85 -8.64
N GLY A 59 -13.16 3.09 -8.22
CA GLY A 59 -12.33 3.61 -7.17
C GLY A 59 -12.70 3.09 -5.78
N PHE A 60 -13.83 2.41 -5.57
CA PHE A 60 -14.11 1.84 -4.26
C PHE A 60 -13.08 0.75 -3.96
N LEU A 61 -12.81 -0.09 -4.97
CA LEU A 61 -11.70 -1.06 -4.93
C LEU A 61 -10.33 -0.38 -4.80
N LEU A 62 -10.10 0.74 -5.49
CA LEU A 62 -8.86 1.52 -5.30
C LEU A 62 -8.73 2.06 -3.88
N LEU A 63 -9.79 2.60 -3.31
CA LEU A 63 -9.78 3.18 -1.96
C LEU A 63 -9.51 2.09 -0.94
N LEU A 64 -10.18 0.93 -1.06
CA LEU A 64 -9.92 -0.24 -0.22
C LEU A 64 -8.47 -0.70 -0.35
N GLY A 65 -7.96 -0.84 -1.57
CA GLY A 65 -6.57 -1.21 -1.81
C GLY A 65 -5.58 -0.22 -1.20
N LEU A 66 -5.83 1.09 -1.33
CA LEU A 66 -5.01 2.15 -0.72
C LEU A 66 -5.07 2.10 0.80
N LEU A 67 -6.24 1.84 1.39
CA LEU A 67 -6.43 1.79 2.83
C LEU A 67 -5.68 0.61 3.46
N ILE A 68 -5.71 -0.55 2.79
CA ILE A 68 -4.91 -1.73 3.18
C ILE A 68 -3.42 -1.43 3.03
N SER A 69 -3.01 -0.79 1.93
CA SER A 69 -1.61 -0.41 1.68
C SER A 69 -1.09 0.52 2.77
N PHE A 70 -1.89 1.51 3.14
CA PHE A 70 -1.56 2.46 4.21
C PHE A 70 -1.45 1.76 5.57
N GLY A 71 -2.39 0.87 5.89
CA GLY A 71 -2.33 0.04 7.10
C GLY A 71 -1.07 -0.82 7.15
N LEU A 72 -0.69 -1.42 6.02
CA LEU A 72 0.54 -2.21 5.91
C LEU A 72 1.79 -1.36 6.13
N PHE A 73 1.89 -0.18 5.49
CA PHE A 73 3.03 0.72 5.71
C PHE A 73 3.12 1.20 7.17
N SER A 74 1.98 1.50 7.80
CA SER A 74 1.93 1.87 9.22
C SER A 74 2.41 0.71 10.11
N PHE A 75 1.98 -0.52 9.82
CA PHE A 75 2.42 -1.71 10.55
C PHE A 75 3.94 -1.94 10.42
N ILE A 76 4.48 -1.82 9.20
CA ILE A 76 5.92 -1.95 8.94
C ILE A 76 6.69 -0.86 9.69
N TYR A 77 6.24 0.39 9.62
CA TYR A 77 6.87 1.51 10.30
C TYR A 77 6.89 1.31 11.83
N PHE A 78 5.77 0.90 12.41
CA PHE A 78 5.68 0.63 13.85
C PHE A 78 6.61 -0.51 14.26
N GLY A 79 6.61 -1.62 13.50
CA GLY A 79 7.51 -2.76 13.74
C GLY A 79 8.99 -2.38 13.69
N LEU A 80 9.39 -1.60 12.69
CA LEU A 80 10.76 -1.07 12.59
C LEU A 80 11.10 -0.16 13.78
N SER A 81 10.21 0.77 14.13
CA SER A 81 10.44 1.72 15.23
C SER A 81 10.65 1.00 16.56
N ALA A 82 9.87 -0.05 16.85
CA ALA A 82 10.00 -0.84 18.06
C ALA A 82 11.38 -1.53 18.17
N ILE A 83 11.90 -2.04 17.04
CA ILE A 83 13.23 -2.64 16.97
C ILE A 83 14.31 -1.59 17.22
N PHE A 84 14.26 -0.45 16.53
CA PHE A 84 15.25 0.62 16.69
C PHE A 84 15.30 1.18 18.12
N THR A 85 14.13 1.41 18.71
CA THR A 85 14.01 1.83 20.10
C THR A 85 14.69 0.83 21.05
N THR A 86 14.40 -0.45 20.88
CA THR A 86 15.04 -1.52 21.67
C THR A 86 16.57 -1.52 21.52
N GLN A 87 17.09 -1.37 20.30
CA GLN A 87 18.54 -1.32 20.03
C GLN A 87 19.21 -0.10 20.66
N SER A 88 18.54 1.07 20.65
CA SER A 88 19.07 2.27 21.31
C SER A 88 19.17 2.12 22.83
N PHE A 89 18.24 1.39 23.46
CA PHE A 89 18.33 1.08 24.89
C PHE A 89 19.55 0.22 25.22
N PHE A 90 19.84 -0.80 24.41
CA PHE A 90 21.01 -1.66 24.62
C PHE A 90 22.34 -0.95 24.37
N ARG A 91 22.42 -0.07 23.35
CA ARG A 91 23.63 0.72 23.08
C ARG A 91 23.92 1.74 24.17
N GLY A 92 22.90 2.35 24.79
CA GLY A 92 23.08 3.27 25.91
C GLY A 92 23.61 2.61 27.19
N ALA A 93 23.38 1.30 27.37
CA ALA A 93 23.85 0.56 28.54
C ALA A 93 25.31 0.08 28.42
N SER A 94 25.91 0.10 27.22
CA SER A 94 27.32 -0.29 27.00
C SER A 94 28.32 0.85 27.16
N GLU A 95 27.86 2.09 27.34
CA GLU A 95 28.69 3.29 27.53
C GLU A 95 28.82 3.72 29.01
N ILE A 96 28.26 2.95 29.95
CA ILE A 96 28.28 3.18 31.40
C ILE A 96 29.13 2.09 32.07
#